data_AF-A0A7L2Y5U5-F1
#
_entry.id   AF-A0A7L2Y5U5-F1
#
_cell.length_a   1.000
_cell.length_b   1.000
_cell.length_c   1.000
_cell.angle_alpha   90.00
_cell.angle_beta   90.00
_cell.angle_gamma   90.00
#
_symmetry.space_group_name_H-M   'P 1'
#
loop_
_entity.id
_entity.type
_entity.pdbx_description
1 polymer ?
#
loop_
_entity_poly.entity_id
_entity_poly.type
_entity_poly.pdbx_seq_one_letter_code
_entity_poly.pdbx_strand_id
1 'polypeptide(L)'
;GNIICTVQCDEAVKVFTVRGTSFEAAPASGGSAGVEKLTPPPPVGISEWIEQKLTKSDRPELTSAKVVVSGGRGLKSGENFKLLYDLADQLHAAVGASRAAVDAGFVPNDMQVGQTGKIVAP
;
A
#
# COMPACT_ATOMS: atom_id res chain seq x y z
N GLY A 1 8.09 14.18 -0.27
CA GLY A 1 9.08 14.04 0.81
C GLY A 1 10.36 14.72 0.38
N ASN A 2 10.31 16.03 0.19
CA ASN A 2 11.45 16.80 -0.35
C ASN A 2 12.30 17.41 0.77
N ILE A 3 11.88 17.22 2.02
CA ILE A 3 12.51 17.70 3.24
C ILE A 3 12.48 16.53 4.22
N ILE A 4 13.59 16.36 4.94
CA ILE A 4 13.72 15.43 6.06
C ILE A 4 13.52 16.23 7.34
N CYS A 5 12.65 15.76 8.23
CA CYS A 5 12.39 16.35 9.53
C CYS A 5 12.73 15.34 10.62
N THR A 6 13.64 15.71 11.51
CA THR A 6 13.94 14.95 12.73
C THR A 6 13.10 15.52 13.86
N VAL A 7 12.33 14.66 14.54
CA VAL A 7 11.41 15.06 15.61
C VAL A 7 11.84 14.40 16.92
N GLN A 8 11.84 15.16 18.00
CA GLN A 8 12.02 14.65 19.37
C GLN A 8 10.66 14.57 20.06
N CYS A 9 10.39 13.47 20.76
CA CYS A 9 9.15 13.24 21.52
C CYS A 9 9.50 12.94 22.98
N ASP A 10 9.25 13.91 23.85
CA ASP A 10 9.54 13.81 25.28
C ASP A 10 8.39 13.20 26.11
N GLU A 11 7.28 12.84 25.44
CA GLU A 11 6.11 12.20 26.08
C GLU A 11 6.44 10.83 26.65
N ALA A 12 5.81 10.43 27.75
CA ALA A 12 6.07 9.12 28.37
C ALA A 12 5.71 7.96 27.42
N VAL A 13 4.61 8.07 26.68
CA VAL A 13 4.15 7.07 25.71
C VAL A 13 4.36 7.60 24.29
N LYS A 14 5.06 6.83 23.46
CA LYS A 14 5.36 7.21 22.07
C LYS A 14 4.37 6.52 21.14
N VAL A 15 3.51 7.32 20.51
CA VAL A 15 2.57 6.85 19.49
C VAL A 15 3.02 7.37 18.14
N PHE A 16 3.34 6.46 17.22
CA PHE A 16 3.76 6.80 15.86
C PHE A 16 3.39 5.66 14.91
N THR A 17 3.28 5.99 13.62
CA THR A 17 3.18 5.00 12.55
C THR A 17 4.52 4.88 11.85
N VAL A 18 4.84 3.70 11.34
CA VAL A 18 6.08 3.43 10.61
C VAL A 18 5.75 3.19 9.15
N ARG A 19 6.51 3.82 8.25
CA ARG A 19 6.45 3.50 6.82
C ARG A 19 7.14 2.15 6.60
N GLY A 20 6.38 1.12 6.23
CA GLY A 20 6.89 -0.24 6.06
C GLY A 20 8.08 -0.35 5.11
N THR A 21 8.09 0.41 4.00
CA THR A 21 9.18 0.41 3.01
C THR A 21 10.49 1.05 3.50
N SER A 22 10.52 1.61 4.72
CA SER A 22 11.72 2.25 5.28
C SER A 22 12.56 1.30 6.14
N PHE A 23 12.10 0.06 6.34
CA PHE A 23 12.76 -0.94 7.16
C PHE A 23 12.71 -2.31 6.48
N GLU A 24 13.71 -3.15 6.76
CA GLU A 24 13.66 -4.55 6.36
C GLU A 24 12.64 -5.32 7.20
N ALA A 25 12.01 -6.32 6.58
CA ALA A 25 11.11 -7.22 7.30
C ALA A 25 11.91 -8.06 8.31
N ALA A 26 11.39 -8.18 9.53
CA ALA A 26 11.99 -9.06 10.53
C ALA A 26 11.90 -10.54 10.11
N PRO A 27 12.85 -11.40 10.52
CA PRO A 27 12.76 -12.83 10.27
C PRO A 27 11.48 -13.44 10.85
N ALA A 28 10.81 -14.30 10.08
CA ALA A 28 9.57 -14.95 10.51
C ALA A 28 9.78 -16.11 11.51
N SER A 29 11.03 -16.49 11.78
CA SER A 29 11.39 -17.61 12.64
C SER A 29 12.56 -17.25 13.57
N GLY A 30 12.75 -18.04 14.63
CA GLY A 30 13.81 -17.83 15.63
C GLY A 30 13.42 -16.95 16.82
N GLY A 31 12.24 -16.33 16.80
CA GLY A 31 11.67 -15.61 17.94
C GLY A 31 10.92 -16.55 18.89
N SER A 32 10.90 -16.19 20.18
CA SER A 32 10.03 -16.77 21.20
C SER A 32 9.36 -15.65 21.98
N ALA A 33 8.04 -15.71 22.12
CA ALA A 33 7.25 -14.75 22.86
C ALA A 33 6.14 -15.46 23.64
N GLY A 34 5.85 -14.98 24.84
CA GLY A 34 4.71 -15.46 25.62
C GLY A 34 3.39 -14.99 25.00
N VAL A 35 2.38 -15.86 25.01
CA VAL A 35 1.02 -15.48 24.62
C VAL A 35 0.26 -15.05 25.87
N GLU A 36 -0.18 -13.81 25.90
CA GLU A 36 -1.00 -13.25 26.98
C GLU A 36 -2.42 -12.99 26.47
N LYS A 37 -3.43 -13.41 27.24
CA LYS A 37 -4.84 -13.16 26.92
C LYS A 37 -5.26 -11.81 27.49
N LEU A 38 -5.70 -10.91 26.62
CA LEU A 38 -6.27 -9.62 27.02
C LEU A 38 -7.79 -9.67 26.93
N THR A 39 -8.46 -9.01 27.88
CA THR A 39 -9.91 -8.81 27.86
C THR A 39 -10.21 -7.48 27.15
N PRO A 40 -10.92 -7.49 26.01
CA PRO A 40 -11.25 -6.25 25.31
C PRO A 40 -12.25 -5.42 26.13
N PRO A 41 -12.21 -4.08 26.02
CA PRO A 41 -13.24 -3.23 26.59
C PRO A 41 -14.61 -3.47 25.91
N PRO A 42 -15.71 -3.04 26.53
CA PRO A 42 -17.03 -3.07 25.89
C PRO A 42 -17.04 -2.33 24.54
N PRO A 43 -17.85 -2.78 23.56
CA PRO A 43 -17.91 -2.13 22.26
C PRO A 43 -18.49 -0.71 22.36
N VAL A 44 -17.86 0.23 21.67
CA VAL A 44 -18.32 1.63 21.62
C VAL A 44 -19.59 1.79 20.76
N GLY A 45 -19.78 0.92 19.75
CA GLY A 45 -21.01 0.86 18.95
C GLY A 45 -21.24 2.00 17.96
N ILE A 46 -20.23 2.82 17.68
CA ILE A 46 -20.33 3.99 16.77
C ILE A 46 -19.99 3.66 15.31
N SER A 47 -19.49 2.47 15.04
CA SER A 47 -19.15 1.98 13.70
C SER A 47 -19.38 0.47 13.63
N GLU A 48 -19.94 0.01 12.53
CA GLU A 48 -20.10 -1.41 12.23
C GLU A 48 -19.42 -1.75 10.90
N TRP A 49 -18.82 -2.94 10.85
CA TRP A 49 -18.30 -3.48 9.60
C TRP A 49 -19.46 -4.17 8.85
N ILE A 50 -19.78 -3.68 7.65
CA ILE A 50 -20.87 -4.22 6.84
C ILE A 50 -20.33 -5.17 5.78
N GLU A 51 -19.43 -4.68 4.93
CA GLU A 51 -18.84 -5.44 3.84
C GLU A 51 -17.44 -4.92 3.50
N GLN A 52 -16.67 -5.77 2.81
CA GLN A 52 -15.40 -5.38 2.20
C GLN A 52 -15.33 -5.92 0.78
N LYS A 53 -15.23 -5.01 -0.19
CA LYS A 53 -15.04 -5.37 -1.61
C LYS A 53 -13.57 -5.21 -1.98
N LEU A 54 -12.82 -6.31 -1.88
CA LEU A 54 -11.42 -6.36 -2.27
C LEU A 54 -11.29 -6.43 -3.80
N THR A 55 -10.45 -5.59 -4.38
CA THR A 55 -10.01 -5.75 -5.77
C THR A 55 -9.24 -7.06 -5.88
N LYS A 56 -9.83 -8.08 -6.50
CA LYS A 56 -9.12 -9.32 -6.81
C LYS A 56 -8.13 -9.04 -7.93
N SER A 57 -6.86 -9.31 -7.66
CA SER A 57 -5.77 -9.26 -8.63
C SER A 57 -4.90 -10.48 -8.39
N ASP A 58 -4.58 -11.22 -9.47
CA ASP A 58 -3.60 -12.30 -9.43
C ASP A 58 -2.16 -11.74 -9.36
N ARG A 59 -2.01 -10.43 -9.50
CA ARG A 59 -0.72 -9.72 -9.47
C ARG A 59 -0.30 -9.37 -8.04
N PRO A 60 1.00 -9.30 -7.77
CA PRO A 60 1.52 -8.88 -6.46
C PRO A 60 0.91 -7.56 -5.99
N GLU A 61 0.77 -7.43 -4.67
CA GLU A 61 0.28 -6.19 -4.07
C GLU A 61 1.34 -5.07 -4.23
N LEU A 62 0.88 -3.86 -4.57
CA LEU A 62 1.71 -2.76 -5.03
C LEU A 62 2.78 -2.32 -4.02
N THR A 63 2.51 -2.37 -2.71
CA THR A 63 3.46 -2.02 -1.65
C THR A 63 4.50 -3.10 -1.36
N SER A 64 4.26 -4.34 -1.78
CA SER A 64 5.14 -5.50 -1.54
C SER A 64 5.86 -6.02 -2.78
N ALA A 65 5.52 -5.49 -3.96
CA ALA A 65 6.10 -5.93 -5.22
C ALA A 65 7.55 -5.46 -5.38
N LYS A 66 8.41 -6.38 -5.86
CA LYS A 66 9.82 -6.09 -6.21
C LYS A 66 9.98 -5.30 -7.51
N VAL A 67 8.97 -5.32 -8.37
CA VAL A 67 8.96 -4.59 -9.64
C VAL A 67 7.60 -3.95 -9.76
N VAL A 68 7.58 -2.69 -10.16
CA VAL A 68 6.34 -1.94 -10.40
C VAL A 68 6.38 -1.33 -11.80
N VAL A 69 5.38 -1.66 -12.62
CA VAL A 69 5.14 -1.02 -13.92
C VAL A 69 4.05 0.02 -13.75
N SER A 70 4.37 1.31 -13.93
CA SER A 70 3.41 2.39 -13.66
C SER A 70 2.94 3.11 -14.93
N GLY A 71 1.63 3.34 -15.00
CA GLY A 71 0.96 4.08 -16.08
C GLY A 71 0.52 5.48 -15.69
N GLY A 72 0.34 6.34 -16.69
CA GLY A 72 -0.19 7.69 -16.49
C GLY A 72 -1.08 8.16 -17.62
N ARG A 73 -1.38 9.46 -17.62
CA ARG A 73 -2.26 10.10 -18.61
C ARG A 73 -1.83 9.85 -20.07
N GLY A 74 -0.54 9.64 -20.30
CA GLY A 74 0.01 9.33 -21.62
C GLY A 74 -0.58 8.08 -22.29
N LEU A 75 -1.21 7.19 -21.53
CA LEU A 75 -1.90 6.02 -22.07
C LEU A 75 -3.22 6.37 -22.76
N LYS A 76 -3.78 7.57 -22.53
CA LYS A 76 -4.99 8.12 -23.19
C LYS A 76 -6.31 7.36 -22.93
N SER A 77 -6.29 6.10 -22.56
CA SER A 77 -7.47 5.30 -22.20
C SER A 77 -7.12 4.18 -21.21
N GLY A 78 -8.14 3.65 -20.52
CA GLY A 78 -8.01 2.45 -19.69
C GLY A 78 -7.74 1.17 -20.50
N GLU A 79 -8.18 1.10 -21.75
CA GLU A 79 -7.89 -0.05 -22.62
C GLU A 79 -6.40 -0.22 -22.89
N ASN A 80 -5.67 0.90 -23.04
CA ASN A 80 -4.23 0.88 -23.26
C ASN A 80 -3.44 0.45 -22.02
N PHE A 81 -4.05 0.40 -20.82
CA PHE A 81 -3.39 -0.21 -19.64
C PHE A 81 -3.11 -1.69 -19.83
N LYS A 82 -3.79 -2.36 -20.78
CA LYS A 82 -3.47 -3.74 -21.16
C LYS A 82 -1.99 -3.92 -21.52
N LEU A 83 -1.37 -2.95 -22.18
CA LEU A 83 0.06 -3.00 -22.50
C LEU A 83 0.94 -3.08 -21.25
N LEU A 84 0.54 -2.41 -20.17
CA LEU A 84 1.26 -2.47 -18.89
C LEU A 84 0.99 -3.77 -18.15
N TYR A 85 -0.23 -4.30 -18.24
CA TYR A 85 -0.56 -5.61 -17.69
C TYR A 85 0.27 -6.71 -18.35
N ASP A 86 0.35 -6.72 -19.68
CA ASP A 86 1.11 -7.72 -20.44
C ASP A 86 2.61 -7.65 -20.08
N LEU A 87 3.17 -6.46 -19.91
CA LEU A 87 4.56 -6.27 -19.45
C LEU A 87 4.75 -6.71 -17.99
N ALA A 88 3.82 -6.34 -17.12
CA ALA A 88 3.89 -6.68 -15.70
C ALA A 88 3.84 -8.20 -15.48
N ASP A 89 3.05 -8.91 -16.28
CA ASP A 89 2.94 -10.37 -16.19
C ASP A 89 4.27 -11.07 -16.54
N GLN A 90 5.02 -10.57 -17.53
CA GLN A 90 6.35 -11.09 -17.85
C GLN A 90 7.37 -10.84 -16.73
N LEU A 91 7.22 -9.74 -15.99
CA LEU A 91 8.13 -9.33 -14.93
C LEU A 91 7.68 -9.81 -13.54
N HIS A 92 6.52 -10.47 -13.43
CA HIS A 92 5.85 -10.75 -12.15
C HIS A 92 5.74 -9.48 -11.28
N ALA A 93 5.40 -8.36 -11.92
CA ALA A 93 5.37 -7.03 -11.33
C ALA A 93 3.96 -6.63 -10.89
N ALA A 94 3.87 -5.68 -9.95
CA ALA A 94 2.63 -4.96 -9.70
C ALA A 94 2.43 -3.82 -10.70
N VAL A 95 1.19 -3.39 -10.89
CA VAL A 95 0.85 -2.27 -11.79
C VAL A 95 0.40 -1.08 -10.97
N GLY A 96 1.10 0.04 -11.15
CA GLY A 96 0.80 1.32 -10.50
C GLY A 96 0.21 2.33 -11.47
N ALA A 97 -0.30 3.43 -10.93
CA ALA A 97 -0.85 4.52 -11.71
C ALA A 97 -0.59 5.89 -11.07
N SER A 98 -0.41 6.91 -11.90
CA SER A 98 -0.43 8.30 -11.43
C SER A 98 -1.86 8.79 -11.15
N ARG A 99 -1.98 9.82 -10.31
CA ARG A 99 -3.26 10.49 -10.01
C ARG A 99 -4.04 10.87 -11.29
N ALA A 100 -3.35 11.32 -12.33
CA ALA A 100 -3.99 11.73 -13.56
C ALA A 100 -4.68 10.58 -14.32
N ALA A 101 -4.21 9.34 -14.18
CA ALA A 101 -4.86 8.18 -14.78
C ALA A 101 -6.10 7.76 -13.96
N VAL A 102 -6.03 7.89 -12.63
CA VAL A 102 -7.16 7.63 -11.72
C VAL A 102 -8.27 8.66 -11.92
N ASP A 103 -7.91 9.95 -11.91
CA ASP A 103 -8.87 11.05 -12.10
C ASP A 103 -9.54 10.98 -13.49
N ALA A 104 -8.86 10.39 -14.50
CA ALA A 104 -9.41 10.14 -15.83
C ALA A 104 -10.23 8.85 -15.95
N GLY A 105 -10.36 8.08 -14.87
CA GLY A 105 -11.13 6.83 -14.83
C GLY A 105 -10.48 5.65 -15.56
N PHE A 106 -9.18 5.70 -15.85
CA PHE A 106 -8.49 4.60 -16.55
C PHE A 106 -8.29 3.39 -15.66
N VAL A 107 -8.08 3.62 -14.36
CA VAL A 107 -7.79 2.61 -13.34
C VAL A 107 -8.30 3.08 -11.97
N PRO A 108 -8.57 2.14 -11.05
CA PRO A 108 -9.04 2.47 -9.69
C PRO A 108 -7.98 3.19 -8.83
N ASN A 109 -8.45 3.86 -7.78
CA ASN A 109 -7.60 4.68 -6.89
C ASN A 109 -6.62 3.86 -6.04
N ASP A 110 -6.91 2.59 -5.79
CA ASP A 110 -6.01 1.68 -5.10
C ASP A 110 -4.69 1.44 -5.87
N MET A 111 -4.69 1.61 -7.19
CA MET A 111 -3.47 1.55 -8.01
C MET A 111 -2.64 2.84 -7.96
N GLN A 112 -3.14 3.91 -7.31
CA GLN A 112 -2.45 5.19 -7.31
C GLN A 112 -1.13 5.12 -6.52
N VAL A 113 -0.05 5.57 -7.13
CA VAL A 113 1.27 5.75 -6.50
C VAL A 113 1.55 7.24 -6.30
N GLY A 114 2.03 7.60 -5.11
CA GLY A 114 2.45 8.97 -4.80
C GLY A 114 2.01 9.44 -3.41
N GLN A 115 2.06 10.75 -3.16
CA GLN A 115 1.80 11.33 -1.83
C GLN A 115 0.42 11.00 -1.26
N THR A 116 -0.61 10.98 -2.10
CA THR A 116 -1.99 10.68 -1.71
C THR A 116 -2.39 9.24 -2.06
N GLY A 117 -1.44 8.43 -2.52
CA GLY A 117 -1.65 7.04 -2.90
C GLY A 117 -0.75 6.12 -2.08
N LYS A 118 -0.47 4.95 -2.65
CA LYS A 118 0.51 4.01 -2.08
C LYS A 118 1.92 4.54 -2.27
N ILE A 119 2.74 4.33 -1.24
CA ILE A 119 4.18 4.55 -1.29
C ILE A 119 4.83 3.20 -1.56
N VAL A 120 5.65 3.14 -2.60
CA VAL A 120 6.36 1.93 -3.03
C VAL A 120 7.86 2.19 -3.04
N ALA A 121 8.64 1.15 -2.80
CA ALA A 121 10.10 1.15 -2.94
C ALA A 121 10.54 -0.22 -3.52
N PRO A 122 10.14 -0.52 -4.77
CA PRO A 122 10.49 -1.76 -5.45
C PRO A 122 12.01 -1.90 -5.67
#